data_AF-A0A5J4K9U2-F1
#
_entry.id   AF-A0A5J4K9U2-F1
#
_cell.length_a   1.000
_cell.length_b   1.000
_cell.length_c   1.000
_cell.angle_alpha   90.00
_cell.angle_beta   90.00
_cell.angle_gamma   90.00
#
_symmetry.space_group_name_H-M   'P 1'
#
loop_
_entity.id
_entity.type
_entity.pdbx_description
1 polymer ?
#
loop_
_entity_poly.entity_id
_entity_poly.type
_entity_poly.pdbx_seq_one_letter_code
_entity_poly.pdbx_strand_id
1 'polypeptide(L)'
;MAIDQGVSPLPQSLARPAPVPRRRRSARLNALIEGLGSWLLRYWAYGVTALLGSIVLLAVSVPFLFYFGLDTLARPIYFALHLICAQIPSHSFYIFGHPLGMCERNFSIYASMFVGSLLFVLSKRRLPGIPWWLWALTLVPIALDGFTQMFGWRESTPLLRVLTGTIFGLGNVLFVLPLIERNLVVTPEMNAALQLRRALAYQSLTSLAPVGPDPVGAPAWANGQIPAQTAAAGQALPTVASSPASEPAAPSASVRQARDSSRSTAPLPPQEDMSR
;
A
#
# COMPACT_ATOMS: atom_id res chain seq x y z
N MET A 1 -64.81 19.06 -29.22
CA MET A 1 -63.50 18.39 -29.21
C MET A 1 -62.46 19.44 -28.83
N ALA A 2 -62.20 19.60 -27.54
CA ALA A 2 -61.17 20.49 -27.01
C ALA A 2 -60.43 19.67 -25.96
N ILE A 3 -59.16 19.38 -26.24
CA ILE A 3 -58.29 18.58 -25.38
C ILE A 3 -57.76 19.51 -24.29
N ASP A 4 -58.22 19.27 -23.06
CA ASP A 4 -57.71 19.90 -21.85
C ASP A 4 -56.32 19.31 -21.55
N GLN A 5 -55.26 20.04 -21.88
CA GLN A 5 -53.89 19.63 -21.57
C GLN A 5 -53.59 19.96 -20.11
N GLY A 6 -53.61 18.92 -19.28
CA GLY A 6 -53.14 18.97 -17.90
C GLY A 6 -51.67 19.38 -17.83
N VAL A 7 -51.44 20.64 -17.42
CA VAL A 7 -50.13 21.10 -16.98
C VAL A 7 -49.97 20.67 -15.51
N SER A 8 -49.24 19.59 -15.28
CA SER A 8 -48.77 19.24 -13.94
C SER A 8 -47.82 20.33 -13.43
N PRO A 9 -47.97 20.85 -12.20
CA PRO A 9 -46.99 21.75 -11.62
C PRO A 9 -45.67 20.97 -11.43
N LEU A 10 -44.57 21.57 -11.88
CA LEU A 10 -43.21 21.06 -11.73
C LEU A 10 -42.96 20.51 -10.32
N PRO A 11 -42.30 19.35 -10.16
CA PRO A 11 -42.00 18.80 -8.85
C PRO A 11 -41.16 19.80 -8.05
N GLN A 12 -41.62 20.03 -6.82
CA GLN A 12 -41.02 20.93 -5.84
C GLN A 12 -39.50 20.79 -5.81
N SER A 13 -38.84 21.95 -5.81
CA SER A 13 -37.41 22.14 -5.71
C SER A 13 -36.73 21.04 -4.89
N LEU A 14 -35.68 20.44 -5.46
CA LEU A 14 -34.66 19.70 -4.72
C LEU A 14 -34.22 20.53 -3.52
N ALA A 15 -34.85 20.30 -2.37
CA ALA A 15 -34.51 20.98 -1.13
C ALA A 15 -33.05 20.65 -0.85
N ARG A 16 -32.20 21.69 -0.82
CA ARG A 16 -30.79 21.57 -0.45
C ARG A 16 -30.74 20.82 0.87
N PRO A 17 -30.08 19.66 0.97
CA PRO A 17 -29.93 18.98 2.24
C PRO A 17 -29.25 19.94 3.22
N ALA A 18 -29.83 20.09 4.41
CA ALA A 18 -29.31 20.96 5.44
C ALA A 18 -27.84 20.58 5.74
N PRO A 19 -26.94 21.56 5.93
CA PRO A 19 -25.55 21.28 6.22
C PRO A 19 -25.46 20.45 7.51
N VAL A 20 -24.91 19.24 7.41
CA VAL A 20 -24.70 18.35 8.53
C VAL A 20 -23.78 19.04 9.55
N PRO A 21 -24.17 19.16 10.83
CA PRO A 21 -23.34 19.81 11.83
C PRO A 21 -22.02 19.05 12.01
N ARG A 22 -20.92 19.67 11.56
CA ARG A 22 -19.57 19.13 11.71
C ARG A 22 -19.20 19.17 13.19
N ARG A 23 -19.19 18.02 13.86
CA ARG A 23 -18.74 17.89 15.25
C ARG A 23 -17.31 18.42 15.35
N ARG A 24 -17.12 19.52 16.10
CA ARG A 24 -15.85 20.24 16.25
C ARG A 24 -14.87 19.38 17.07
N ARG A 25 -14.26 18.36 16.45
CA ARG A 25 -13.10 17.66 17.03
C ARG A 25 -11.99 18.69 17.29
N SER A 26 -11.26 18.54 18.39
CA SER A 26 -10.19 19.48 18.72
C SER A 26 -9.13 19.48 17.60
N ALA A 27 -8.69 20.67 17.18
CA ALA A 27 -7.74 20.83 16.07
C ALA A 27 -6.44 20.04 16.29
N ARG A 28 -5.99 19.92 17.56
CA ARG A 28 -4.84 19.10 17.95
C ARG A 28 -5.07 17.61 17.72
N LEU A 29 -6.26 17.09 18.02
CA LEU A 29 -6.59 15.68 17.80
C LEU A 29 -6.61 15.35 16.31
N ASN A 30 -7.17 16.25 15.48
CA ASN A 30 -7.15 16.06 14.02
C ASN A 30 -5.72 16.06 13.46
N ALA A 31 -4.87 17.00 13.90
CA ALA A 31 -3.47 17.05 13.47
C ALA A 31 -2.67 15.79 13.88
N LEU A 32 -2.93 15.27 15.08
CA LEU A 32 -2.31 14.01 15.53
C LEU A 32 -2.79 12.81 14.71
N ILE A 33 -4.09 12.72 14.42
CA ILE A 33 -4.67 11.64 13.62
C ILE A 33 -4.12 11.66 12.20
N GLU A 34 -4.02 12.84 11.59
CA GLU A 34 -3.44 13.02 10.25
C GLU A 34 -1.95 12.68 10.21
N GLY A 35 -1.19 13.12 11.22
CA GLY A 35 0.22 12.79 11.38
C GLY A 35 0.45 11.29 11.51
N LEU A 36 -0.31 10.62 12.39
CA LEU A 36 -0.22 9.18 12.59
C LEU A 36 -0.62 8.39 11.33
N GLY A 37 -1.67 8.83 10.64
CA GLY A 37 -2.10 8.21 9.38
C GLY A 37 -1.02 8.28 8.31
N SER A 38 -0.41 9.45 8.13
CA SER A 38 0.67 9.63 7.14
C SER A 38 1.92 8.81 7.48
N TRP A 39 2.27 8.70 8.76
CA TRP A 39 3.39 7.87 9.21
C TRP A 39 3.12 6.38 8.95
N LEU A 40 1.92 5.90 9.30
CA LEU A 40 1.53 4.50 9.08
C LEU A 40 1.54 4.15 7.60
N LEU A 41 0.99 5.01 6.74
CA LEU A 41 1.04 4.86 5.28
C LEU A 41 2.46 4.96 4.72
N ARG A 42 3.39 5.64 5.38
CA ARG A 42 4.78 5.69 4.95
C ARG A 42 5.52 4.40 5.27
N TYR A 43 5.24 3.78 6.42
CA TYR A 43 5.96 2.60 6.91
C TYR A 43 5.22 1.27 6.74
N TRP A 44 4.03 1.27 6.13
CA TRP A 44 3.18 0.07 6.00
C TRP A 44 3.93 -1.18 5.50
N ALA A 45 4.72 -1.05 4.41
CA ALA A 45 5.44 -2.17 3.81
C ALA A 45 6.54 -2.73 4.72
N TYR A 46 7.21 -1.86 5.49
CA TYR A 46 8.16 -2.28 6.52
C TYR A 46 7.44 -3.00 7.65
N GLY A 47 6.27 -2.51 8.07
CA GLY A 47 5.43 -3.17 9.07
C GLY A 47 5.01 -4.58 8.66
N VAL A 48 4.54 -4.76 7.42
CA VAL A 48 4.19 -6.08 6.87
C VAL A 48 5.41 -7.00 6.83
N THR A 49 6.56 -6.51 6.34
CA THR A 49 7.80 -7.29 6.27
C THR A 49 8.29 -7.70 7.66
N ALA A 50 8.23 -6.79 8.63
CA ALA A 50 8.61 -7.06 10.02
C ALA A 50 7.69 -8.08 10.68
N LEU A 51 6.38 -8.02 10.42
CA LEU A 51 5.41 -8.99 10.91
C LEU A 51 5.65 -10.39 10.31
N LEU A 52 5.85 -10.48 9.00
CA LEU A 52 6.15 -11.77 8.35
C LEU A 52 7.48 -12.33 8.84
N GLY A 53 8.50 -11.48 8.95
CA GLY A 53 9.82 -11.85 9.47
C GLY A 53 9.75 -12.34 10.91
N SER A 54 8.97 -11.69 11.79
CA SER A 54 8.84 -12.13 13.18
C SER A 54 8.17 -13.49 13.29
N ILE A 55 7.14 -13.79 12.48
CA ILE A 55 6.52 -15.14 12.44
C ILE A 55 7.54 -16.21 12.05
N VAL A 56 8.33 -15.97 10.99
CA VAL A 56 9.35 -16.91 10.50
C VAL A 56 10.46 -17.10 11.54
N LEU A 57 10.98 -16.00 12.10
CA LEU A 57 12.04 -16.04 13.11
C LEU A 57 11.59 -16.74 14.40
N LEU A 58 10.34 -16.52 14.84
CA LEU A 58 9.77 -17.23 15.98
C LEU A 58 9.63 -18.73 15.70
N ALA A 59 9.21 -19.13 14.51
CA ALA A 59 9.11 -20.55 14.17
C ALA A 59 10.49 -21.23 14.12
N VAL A 60 11.49 -20.55 13.58
CA VAL A 60 12.88 -21.04 13.52
C VAL A 60 13.49 -21.08 14.91
N SER A 61 13.18 -20.14 15.81
CA SER A 61 13.79 -20.10 17.14
C SER A 61 13.37 -21.28 18.01
N VAL A 62 12.14 -21.80 17.87
CA VAL A 62 11.61 -22.90 18.71
C VAL A 62 12.57 -24.10 18.89
N PRO A 63 13.08 -24.76 17.83
CA PRO A 63 13.97 -25.91 18.00
C PRO A 63 15.28 -25.55 18.71
N PHE A 64 15.79 -24.33 18.55
CA PHE A 64 16.98 -23.86 19.29
C PHE A 64 16.66 -23.65 20.77
N LEU A 65 15.51 -23.05 21.10
CA LEU A 65 15.10 -22.87 22.50
C LEU A 65 14.94 -24.22 23.22
N PHE A 66 14.35 -25.23 22.56
CA PHE A 66 14.26 -26.58 23.12
C PHE A 66 15.63 -27.24 23.27
N TYR A 67 16.52 -27.10 22.27
CA TYR A 67 17.87 -27.64 22.32
C TYR A 67 18.69 -27.10 23.51
N PHE A 68 18.55 -25.80 23.82
CA PHE A 68 19.22 -25.18 24.97
C PHE A 68 18.50 -25.40 26.32
N GLY A 69 17.36 -26.10 26.34
CA GLY A 69 16.56 -26.33 27.56
C GLY A 69 15.77 -25.12 28.06
N LEU A 70 15.50 -24.12 27.21
CA LEU A 70 14.69 -22.95 27.55
C LEU A 70 13.20 -23.21 27.33
N ASP A 71 12.68 -24.33 27.88
CA ASP A 71 11.29 -24.77 27.70
C ASP A 71 10.25 -23.72 28.09
N THR A 72 10.53 -22.94 29.14
CA THR A 72 9.63 -21.89 29.64
C THR A 72 9.39 -20.79 28.60
N LEU A 73 10.38 -20.53 27.73
CA LEU A 73 10.25 -19.59 26.62
C LEU A 73 9.73 -20.27 25.34
N ALA A 74 10.13 -21.52 25.09
CA ALA A 74 9.74 -22.25 23.89
C ALA A 74 8.23 -22.54 23.84
N ARG A 75 7.64 -23.00 24.97
CA ARG A 75 6.25 -23.46 25.01
C ARG A 75 5.23 -22.36 24.67
N PRO A 76 5.31 -21.13 25.21
CA PRO A 76 4.39 -20.06 24.82
C PRO A 76 4.52 -19.68 23.34
N ILE A 77 5.74 -19.64 22.80
CA ILE A 77 5.97 -19.34 21.39
C ILE A 77 5.35 -20.43 20.51
N TYR A 78 5.64 -21.69 20.83
CA TYR A 78 5.08 -22.84 20.11
C TYR A 78 3.55 -22.87 20.18
N PHE A 79 2.97 -22.60 21.36
CA PHE A 79 1.52 -22.51 21.54
C PHE A 79 0.91 -21.36 20.73
N ALA A 80 1.52 -20.17 20.72
CA ALA A 80 1.05 -19.05 19.93
C ALA A 80 1.07 -19.36 18.41
N LEU A 81 2.11 -20.04 17.93
CA LEU A 81 2.20 -20.49 16.54
C LEU A 81 1.14 -21.54 16.18
N HIS A 82 0.54 -22.22 17.17
CA HIS A 82 -0.56 -23.16 16.94
C HIS A 82 -1.82 -22.49 16.38
N LEU A 83 -2.00 -21.19 16.63
CA LEU A 83 -3.07 -20.38 16.02
C LEU A 83 -2.93 -20.26 14.50
N ILE A 84 -1.71 -20.43 13.99
CA ILE A 84 -1.36 -20.27 12.59
C ILE A 84 -1.16 -21.64 11.92
N CYS A 85 -0.71 -22.64 12.68
CA CYS A 85 -0.32 -23.92 12.15
C CYS A 85 -0.69 -25.06 13.11
N ALA A 86 -1.29 -26.13 12.61
CA ALA A 86 -1.61 -27.31 13.43
C ALA A 86 -0.38 -28.08 13.95
N GLN A 87 0.84 -27.78 13.46
CA GLN A 87 2.10 -28.34 13.96
C GLN A 87 2.13 -29.89 14.01
N ILE A 88 1.75 -30.53 12.90
CA ILE A 88 1.74 -31.99 12.77
C ILE A 88 3.20 -32.50 12.73
N PRO A 89 3.66 -33.31 13.70
CA PRO A 89 5.07 -33.71 13.79
C PRO A 89 5.61 -34.43 12.55
N SER A 90 4.78 -35.26 11.90
CA SER A 90 5.16 -36.00 10.68
C SER A 90 5.39 -35.11 9.45
N HIS A 91 5.07 -33.81 9.53
CA HIS A 91 5.08 -32.88 8.41
C HIS A 91 5.82 -31.58 8.76
N SER A 92 6.78 -31.67 9.69
CA SER A 92 7.60 -30.57 10.17
C SER A 92 9.07 -30.86 9.93
N PHE A 93 9.85 -29.82 9.68
CA PHE A 93 11.31 -29.94 9.67
C PHE A 93 11.85 -30.16 11.08
N TYR A 94 12.95 -30.90 11.18
CA TYR A 94 13.63 -31.14 12.45
C TYR A 94 15.01 -30.48 12.44
N ILE A 95 15.32 -29.75 13.50
CA ILE A 95 16.64 -29.15 13.74
C ILE A 95 17.06 -29.59 15.15
N PHE A 96 18.25 -30.20 15.28
CA PHE A 96 18.75 -30.79 16.53
C PHE A 96 17.78 -31.79 17.19
N GLY A 97 17.01 -32.53 16.40
CA GLY A 97 16.02 -33.49 16.92
C GLY A 97 14.71 -32.87 17.42
N HIS A 98 14.54 -31.55 17.32
CA HIS A 98 13.31 -30.85 17.68
C HIS A 98 12.56 -30.35 16.44
N PRO A 99 11.21 -30.44 16.41
CA PRO A 99 10.43 -29.95 15.29
C PRO A 99 10.47 -28.42 15.24
N LEU A 100 10.42 -27.89 14.02
CA LEU A 100 10.23 -26.46 13.77
C LEU A 100 8.88 -26.00 14.33
N GLY A 101 8.75 -24.72 14.69
CA GLY A 101 7.50 -24.17 15.25
C GLY A 101 6.29 -24.17 14.30
N MET A 102 6.45 -24.63 13.05
CA MET A 102 5.40 -24.75 12.03
C MET A 102 5.69 -25.95 11.11
N CYS A 103 4.64 -26.50 10.49
CA CYS A 103 4.76 -27.50 9.43
C CYS A 103 5.52 -26.96 8.21
N GLU A 104 6.11 -27.84 7.42
CA GLU A 104 6.88 -27.55 6.20
C GLU A 104 6.12 -26.62 5.24
N ARG A 105 4.83 -26.91 5.00
CA ARG A 105 3.97 -26.10 4.13
C ARG A 105 3.83 -24.68 4.65
N ASN A 106 3.37 -24.50 5.90
CA ASN A 106 3.16 -23.17 6.47
C ASN A 106 4.46 -22.39 6.58
N PHE A 107 5.55 -23.05 6.98
CA PHE A 107 6.87 -22.43 7.00
C PHE A 107 7.27 -21.91 5.62
N SER A 108 7.12 -22.70 4.55
CA SER A 108 7.47 -22.26 3.20
C SER A 108 6.60 -21.11 2.68
N ILE A 109 5.30 -21.07 3.04
CA ILE A 109 4.42 -19.94 2.72
C ILE A 109 4.93 -18.67 3.40
N TYR A 110 5.08 -18.67 4.73
CA TYR A 110 5.49 -17.46 5.46
C TYR A 110 6.92 -17.05 5.15
N ALA A 111 7.85 -17.99 4.96
CA ALA A 111 9.22 -17.71 4.58
C ALA A 111 9.31 -17.07 3.19
N SER A 112 8.58 -17.60 2.20
CA SER A 112 8.56 -17.02 0.86
C SER A 112 7.85 -15.67 0.82
N MET A 113 6.78 -15.48 1.61
CA MET A 113 6.15 -14.18 1.78
C MET A 113 7.10 -13.16 2.43
N PHE A 114 7.82 -13.57 3.48
CA PHE A 114 8.83 -12.74 4.12
C PHE A 114 9.92 -12.33 3.12
N VAL A 115 10.51 -13.29 2.39
CA VAL A 115 11.54 -13.00 1.38
C VAL A 115 10.99 -12.09 0.29
N GLY A 116 9.81 -12.36 -0.25
CA GLY A 116 9.18 -11.53 -1.27
C GLY A 116 8.91 -10.10 -0.78
N SER A 117 8.42 -9.95 0.46
CA SER A 117 8.13 -8.63 1.06
C SER A 117 9.41 -7.86 1.37
N LEU A 118 10.45 -8.55 1.82
CA LEU A 118 11.78 -7.98 2.00
C LEU A 118 12.35 -7.49 0.67
N LEU A 119 12.27 -8.31 -0.39
CA LEU A 119 12.67 -7.90 -1.74
C LEU A 119 11.86 -6.70 -2.23
N PHE A 120 10.55 -6.64 -1.95
CA PHE A 120 9.69 -5.52 -2.30
C PHE A 120 10.16 -4.22 -1.64
N VAL A 121 10.46 -4.26 -0.34
CA VAL A 121 10.99 -3.12 0.43
C VAL A 121 12.38 -2.72 -0.06
N LEU A 122 13.30 -3.68 -0.24
CA LEU A 122 14.67 -3.44 -0.72
C LEU A 122 14.69 -2.88 -2.16
N SER A 123 13.74 -3.30 -3.00
CA SER A 123 13.54 -2.78 -4.36
C SER A 123 12.89 -1.39 -4.37
N LYS A 124 12.77 -0.72 -3.22
CA LYS A 124 12.10 0.58 -3.08
C LYS A 124 10.67 0.56 -3.63
N ARG A 125 9.95 -0.55 -3.43
CA ARG A 125 8.55 -0.79 -3.86
C ARG A 125 8.34 -0.78 -5.38
N ARG A 126 9.39 -1.10 -6.15
CA ARG A 126 9.35 -1.10 -7.63
C ARG A 126 9.04 -2.46 -8.26
N LEU A 127 8.75 -3.50 -7.48
CA LEU A 127 8.48 -4.81 -8.07
C LEU A 127 7.21 -4.76 -8.94
N PRO A 128 7.25 -5.33 -10.16
CA PRO A 128 6.08 -5.40 -11.01
C PRO A 128 5.03 -6.30 -10.36
N GLY A 129 3.82 -5.77 -10.17
CA GLY A 129 2.70 -6.56 -9.70
C GLY A 129 2.22 -7.53 -10.77
N ILE A 130 1.92 -8.76 -10.37
CA ILE A 130 1.34 -9.77 -11.26
C ILE A 130 -0.15 -9.49 -11.51
N PRO A 131 -0.70 -9.85 -12.68
CA PRO A 131 -2.14 -9.75 -12.93
C PRO A 131 -2.92 -10.80 -12.13
N TRP A 132 -4.21 -10.56 -11.89
CA TRP A 132 -5.06 -11.40 -11.04
C TRP A 132 -5.14 -12.86 -11.49
N TRP A 133 -5.08 -13.13 -12.80
CA TRP A 133 -5.13 -14.50 -13.34
C TRP A 133 -3.85 -15.28 -13.04
N LEU A 134 -2.68 -14.61 -13.04
CA LEU A 134 -1.41 -15.23 -12.70
C LEU A 134 -1.35 -15.51 -11.20
N TRP A 135 -1.88 -14.60 -10.38
CA TRP A 135 -2.10 -14.86 -8.96
C TRP A 135 -2.99 -16.09 -8.75
N ALA A 136 -4.15 -16.18 -9.42
CA ALA A 136 -5.02 -17.35 -9.35
C ALA A 136 -4.30 -18.65 -9.78
N LEU A 137 -3.42 -18.60 -10.78
CA LEU A 137 -2.60 -19.74 -11.18
C LEU A 137 -1.66 -20.21 -10.05
N THR A 138 -1.07 -19.30 -9.29
CA THR A 138 -0.20 -19.66 -8.14
C THR A 138 -0.95 -20.34 -6.99
N LEU A 139 -2.28 -20.19 -6.92
CA LEU A 139 -3.13 -20.86 -5.93
C LEU A 139 -3.39 -22.33 -6.27
N VAL A 140 -3.36 -22.69 -7.56
CA VAL A 140 -3.74 -24.02 -8.02
C VAL A 140 -2.87 -25.13 -7.41
N PRO A 141 -1.52 -25.06 -7.41
CA PRO A 141 -0.69 -26.15 -6.92
C PRO A 141 -0.92 -26.46 -5.43
N ILE A 142 -1.05 -25.43 -4.59
CA ILE A 142 -1.29 -25.62 -3.16
C ILE A 142 -2.71 -26.11 -2.86
N ALA A 143 -3.70 -25.65 -3.62
CA ALA A 143 -5.07 -26.12 -3.50
C ALA A 143 -5.17 -27.60 -3.88
N LEU A 144 -4.54 -28.01 -4.98
CA LEU A 144 -4.51 -29.41 -5.41
C LEU A 144 -3.75 -30.30 -4.42
N ASP A 145 -2.57 -29.88 -3.94
CA ASP A 145 -1.79 -30.64 -2.96
C ASP A 145 -2.55 -30.78 -1.62
N GLY A 146 -3.19 -29.72 -1.14
CA GLY A 146 -4.02 -29.76 0.07
C GLY A 146 -5.29 -30.61 -0.11
N PHE A 147 -5.98 -30.45 -1.23
CA PHE A 147 -7.23 -31.17 -1.53
C PHE A 147 -6.98 -32.67 -1.68
N THR A 148 -6.03 -33.07 -2.53
CA THR A 148 -5.70 -34.49 -2.76
C THR A 148 -5.20 -35.18 -1.49
N GLN A 149 -4.47 -34.47 -0.63
CA GLN A 149 -4.05 -34.98 0.67
C GLN A 149 -5.22 -35.15 1.65
N MET A 150 -6.19 -34.22 1.66
CA MET A 150 -7.36 -34.28 2.55
C MET A 150 -8.27 -35.48 2.25
N PHE A 151 -8.40 -35.87 0.98
CA PHE A 151 -9.16 -37.06 0.58
C PHE A 151 -8.35 -38.36 0.64
N GLY A 152 -7.09 -38.32 1.09
CA GLY A 152 -6.23 -39.50 1.22
C GLY A 152 -5.81 -40.10 -0.13
N TRP A 153 -5.97 -39.37 -1.24
CA TRP A 153 -5.60 -39.86 -2.57
C TRP A 153 -4.09 -39.92 -2.77
N ARG A 154 -3.33 -39.16 -1.98
CA ARG A 154 -1.87 -39.10 -2.02
C ARG A 154 -1.29 -38.62 -0.70
N GLU A 155 -0.17 -39.20 -0.27
CA GLU A 155 0.67 -38.57 0.75
C GLU A 155 1.53 -37.46 0.16
N SER A 156 1.47 -36.28 0.78
CA SER A 156 2.27 -35.14 0.34
C SER A 156 3.72 -35.28 0.79
N THR A 157 4.66 -35.10 -0.13
CA THR A 157 6.11 -35.19 0.17
C THR A 157 6.63 -33.84 0.67
N PRO A 158 7.68 -33.80 1.51
CA PRO A 158 8.25 -32.54 1.99
C PRO A 158 8.59 -31.55 0.87
N LEU A 159 9.18 -32.05 -0.22
CA LEU A 159 9.50 -31.24 -1.39
C LEU A 159 8.26 -30.60 -2.03
N LEU A 160 7.17 -31.35 -2.20
CA LEU A 160 5.95 -30.82 -2.82
C LEU A 160 5.29 -29.76 -1.94
N ARG A 161 5.30 -29.95 -0.62
CA ARG A 161 4.77 -28.97 0.35
C ARG A 161 5.53 -27.66 0.31
N VAL A 162 6.86 -27.73 0.24
CA VAL A 162 7.72 -26.55 0.14
C VAL A 162 7.51 -25.84 -1.19
N LEU A 163 7.46 -26.58 -2.29
CA LEU A 163 7.32 -26.01 -3.62
C LEU A 163 5.97 -25.32 -3.81
N THR A 164 4.87 -26.02 -3.47
CA THR A 164 3.52 -25.46 -3.58
C THR A 164 3.30 -24.28 -2.63
N GLY A 165 3.82 -24.39 -1.39
CA GLY A 165 3.76 -23.30 -0.41
C GLY A 165 4.58 -22.07 -0.83
N THR A 166 5.76 -22.26 -1.41
CA THR A 166 6.60 -21.16 -1.92
C THR A 166 5.96 -20.44 -3.09
N ILE A 167 5.40 -21.19 -4.06
CA ILE A 167 4.68 -20.61 -5.20
C ILE A 167 3.50 -19.77 -4.73
N PHE A 168 2.70 -20.31 -3.81
CA PHE A 168 1.56 -19.61 -3.23
C PHE A 168 1.99 -18.35 -2.45
N GLY A 169 2.99 -18.45 -1.58
CA GLY A 169 3.46 -17.32 -0.78
C GLY A 169 4.05 -16.19 -1.62
N LEU A 170 4.90 -16.50 -2.61
CA LEU A 170 5.41 -15.52 -3.56
C LEU A 170 4.30 -14.90 -4.39
N GLY A 171 3.37 -15.71 -4.90
CA GLY A 171 2.22 -15.25 -5.67
C GLY A 171 1.39 -14.22 -4.91
N ASN A 172 1.09 -14.50 -3.64
CA ASN A 172 0.37 -13.56 -2.78
C ASN A 172 1.11 -12.23 -2.60
N VAL A 173 2.41 -12.27 -2.32
CA VAL A 173 3.19 -11.05 -2.11
C VAL A 173 3.33 -10.22 -3.38
N LEU A 174 3.62 -10.86 -4.51
CA LEU A 174 3.76 -10.20 -5.81
C LEU A 174 2.44 -9.62 -6.32
N PHE A 175 1.29 -10.13 -5.85
CA PHE A 175 -0.02 -9.56 -6.18
C PHE A 175 -0.43 -8.47 -5.18
N VAL A 176 -0.46 -8.80 -3.89
CA VAL A 176 -1.07 -7.97 -2.84
C VAL A 176 -0.24 -6.73 -2.56
N LEU A 177 1.08 -6.82 -2.42
CA LEU A 177 1.87 -5.65 -2.04
C LEU A 177 1.85 -4.55 -3.12
N PRO A 178 2.08 -4.86 -4.42
CA PRO A 178 1.98 -3.84 -5.47
C PRO A 178 0.56 -3.32 -5.65
N LEU A 179 -0.47 -4.15 -5.42
CA LEU A 179 -1.86 -3.70 -5.44
C LEU A 179 -2.14 -2.69 -4.33
N ILE A 180 -1.70 -2.96 -3.10
CA ILE A 180 -1.84 -2.02 -1.98
C ILE A 180 -1.09 -0.73 -2.30
N GLU A 181 0.17 -0.78 -2.74
CA GLU A 181 0.95 0.43 -3.04
C GLU A 181 0.26 1.33 -4.08
N ARG A 182 -0.28 0.74 -5.16
CA ARG A 182 -1.03 1.49 -6.19
C ARG A 182 -2.24 2.19 -5.61
N ASN A 183 -3.00 1.53 -4.73
CA ASN A 183 -4.18 2.12 -4.11
C ASN A 183 -3.83 3.16 -3.03
N LEU A 184 -2.74 2.95 -2.28
CA LEU A 184 -2.29 3.87 -1.24
C LEU A 184 -1.70 5.18 -1.82
N VAL A 185 -0.97 5.11 -2.94
CA VAL A 185 -0.41 6.31 -3.62
C VAL A 185 -1.50 7.12 -4.33
N VAL A 186 -2.50 6.46 -4.92
CA VAL A 186 -3.61 7.14 -5.61
C VAL A 186 -4.47 7.94 -4.63
N THR A 187 -4.60 7.50 -3.38
CA THR A 187 -5.50 8.14 -2.40
C THR A 187 -5.15 9.61 -2.09
N PRO A 188 -3.91 10.00 -1.73
CA PRO A 188 -3.56 11.40 -1.44
C PRO A 188 -3.62 12.31 -2.69
N GLU A 189 -3.14 11.86 -3.85
CA GLU A 189 -3.19 12.65 -5.09
C GLU A 189 -4.64 12.85 -5.58
N MET A 190 -5.45 11.79 -5.55
CA MET A 190 -6.87 11.86 -5.91
C MET A 190 -7.65 12.72 -4.94
N ASN A 191 -7.36 12.65 -3.64
CA ASN A 191 -7.97 13.53 -2.65
C ASN A 191 -7.58 15.00 -2.90
N ALA A 192 -6.32 15.30 -3.20
CA ALA A 192 -5.89 16.65 -3.54
C ALA A 192 -6.55 17.17 -4.84
N ALA A 193 -6.63 16.34 -5.87
CA ALA A 193 -7.29 16.66 -7.13
C ALA A 193 -8.80 16.89 -6.95
N LEU A 194 -9.46 16.10 -6.09
CA LEU A 194 -10.87 16.29 -5.73
C LEU A 194 -11.10 17.58 -4.94
N GLN A 195 -10.19 17.93 -4.02
CA GLN A 195 -10.28 19.20 -3.29
C GLN A 195 -10.09 20.40 -4.23
N LEU A 196 -9.14 20.34 -5.16
CA LEU A 196 -8.93 21.36 -6.18
C LEU A 196 -10.17 21.51 -7.08
N ARG A 197 -10.72 20.40 -7.59
CA ARG A 197 -11.95 20.42 -8.40
C ARG A 197 -13.13 21.02 -7.65
N ARG A 198 -13.31 20.70 -6.37
CA ARG A 198 -14.35 21.31 -5.53
C ARG A 198 -14.12 22.81 -5.35
N ALA A 199 -12.88 23.23 -5.06
CA ALA A 199 -12.54 24.64 -4.91
C ALA A 199 -12.84 25.44 -6.19
N LEU A 200 -12.44 24.91 -7.35
CA LEU A 200 -12.73 25.52 -8.65
C LEU A 200 -14.24 25.55 -8.95
N ALA A 201 -14.98 24.49 -8.65
CA ALA A 201 -16.43 24.45 -8.82
C ALA A 201 -17.17 25.48 -7.92
N TYR A 202 -16.73 25.65 -6.67
CA TYR A 202 -17.24 26.71 -5.80
C TYR A 202 -16.92 28.10 -6.36
N GLN A 203 -15.70 28.31 -6.86
CA GLN A 203 -15.28 29.59 -7.43
C GLN A 203 -16.11 29.96 -8.67
N SER A 204 -16.38 29.01 -9.56
CA SER A 204 -17.23 29.22 -10.74
C SER A 204 -18.70 29.53 -10.39
N LEU A 205 -19.22 28.96 -9.29
CA LEU A 205 -20.57 29.28 -8.81
C LEU A 205 -20.63 30.67 -8.17
N THR A 206 -19.53 31.12 -7.57
CA THR A 206 -19.44 32.45 -6.94
C THR A 206 -19.32 33.55 -7.98
N SER A 207 -18.62 33.30 -9.10
CA SER A 207 -18.55 34.24 -10.23
C SER A 207 -19.86 34.38 -11.02
N LEU A 208 -20.79 33.44 -10.87
CA LEU A 208 -22.13 33.47 -11.47
C LEU A 208 -23.19 34.06 -10.53
N ALA A 209 -22.82 34.43 -9.29
CA ALA A 209 -23.72 35.16 -8.43
C ALA A 209 -24.01 36.52 -9.09
N PRO A 210 -25.29 36.90 -9.28
CA PRO A 210 -25.61 38.19 -9.88
C PRO A 210 -25.02 39.28 -8.98
N VAL A 211 -24.26 40.19 -9.59
CA VAL A 211 -23.97 41.49 -8.99
C VAL A 211 -25.34 42.10 -8.71
N GLY A 212 -25.75 42.09 -7.44
CA GLY A 212 -26.99 42.73 -7.03
C GLY A 212 -26.94 44.19 -7.48
N PRO A 213 -28.08 44.77 -7.90
CA PRO A 213 -28.10 46.15 -8.34
C PRO A 213 -27.50 47.02 -7.23
N ASP A 214 -26.62 47.95 -7.62
CA ASP A 214 -26.07 48.97 -6.73
C ASP A 214 -27.19 49.53 -5.83
N PRO A 215 -26.92 49.81 -4.54
CA PRO A 215 -27.94 50.38 -3.67
C PRO A 215 -28.26 51.82 -4.14
N VAL A 216 -29.19 51.92 -5.10
CA VAL A 216 -29.80 53.18 -5.50
C VAL A 216 -30.81 53.56 -4.42
N GLY A 217 -30.43 54.57 -3.63
CA GLY A 217 -31.37 55.50 -2.99
C GLY A 217 -32.18 54.96 -1.82
N ALA A 218 -31.57 54.88 -0.64
CA ALA A 218 -32.33 55.06 0.60
C ALA A 218 -32.53 56.58 0.83
N PRO A 219 -33.74 57.07 1.13
CA PRO A 219 -33.98 58.50 1.27
C PRO A 219 -33.30 59.04 2.53
N ALA A 220 -32.63 60.18 2.35
CA ALA A 220 -32.04 60.97 3.41
C ALA A 220 -33.12 61.44 4.39
N TRP A 221 -33.04 60.97 5.63
CA TRP A 221 -33.60 61.70 6.77
C TRP A 221 -32.46 62.10 7.70
N ALA A 222 -32.32 63.41 7.80
CA ALA A 222 -31.32 64.13 8.55
C ALA A 222 -31.46 63.92 10.06
N ASN A 223 -30.35 63.61 10.74
CA ASN A 223 -29.72 64.45 11.76
C ASN A 223 -28.88 63.61 12.72
N GLY A 224 -27.61 63.99 12.86
CA GLY A 224 -26.86 63.80 14.11
C GLY A 224 -25.65 62.87 14.05
N GLN A 225 -24.49 63.49 13.81
CA GLN A 225 -23.15 63.11 14.29
C GLN A 225 -22.29 62.15 13.43
N ILE A 226 -21.31 62.77 12.76
CA ILE A 226 -19.99 62.18 12.42
C ILE A 226 -19.00 62.72 13.49
N PRO A 227 -17.90 62.01 13.84
CA PRO A 227 -16.68 62.24 13.06
C PRO A 227 -15.81 61.00 12.76
N ALA A 228 -15.27 61.04 11.53
CA ALA A 228 -13.91 60.71 11.10
C ALA A 228 -13.29 59.34 11.43
N GLN A 229 -13.01 58.56 10.37
CA GLN A 229 -11.64 58.09 10.13
C GLN A 229 -11.27 58.20 8.64
N THR A 230 -10.11 58.79 8.43
CA THR A 230 -9.42 59.16 7.20
C THR A 230 -8.69 57.98 6.54
N ALA A 231 -8.72 58.00 5.20
CA ALA A 231 -7.60 57.75 4.27
C ALA A 231 -6.85 56.39 4.28
N ALA A 232 -7.01 55.71 3.14
CA ALA A 232 -5.95 55.23 2.23
C ALA A 232 -4.78 54.36 2.76
N ALA A 233 -4.70 53.14 2.24
CA ALA A 233 -3.44 52.49 1.88
C ALA A 233 -3.66 51.49 0.74
N GLY A 234 -2.98 51.73 -0.38
CA GLY A 234 -3.08 50.95 -1.61
C GLY A 234 -2.53 49.53 -1.50
N GLN A 235 -3.01 48.66 -2.40
CA GLN A 235 -2.37 47.39 -2.70
C GLN A 235 -2.00 47.37 -4.18
N ALA A 236 -0.70 47.41 -4.42
CA ALA A 236 -0.07 47.26 -5.71
C ALA A 236 -0.26 45.82 -6.23
N LEU A 237 -0.54 45.69 -7.53
CA LEU A 237 -0.43 44.44 -8.28
C LEU A 237 1.02 43.91 -8.20
N PRO A 238 1.23 42.58 -8.07
CA PRO A 238 2.52 42.00 -8.40
C PRO A 238 2.62 41.79 -9.92
N THR A 239 3.59 42.46 -10.52
CA THR A 239 4.04 42.32 -11.90
C THR A 239 4.62 40.94 -12.12
N VAL A 240 4.15 40.24 -13.17
CA VAL A 240 4.72 38.99 -13.66
C VAL A 240 6.08 39.30 -14.29
N ALA A 241 7.17 38.89 -13.63
CA ALA A 241 8.49 38.87 -14.22
C ALA A 241 8.68 37.56 -15.01
N SER A 242 8.70 37.68 -16.33
CA SER A 242 9.22 36.68 -17.24
C SER A 242 10.75 36.65 -17.17
N SER A 243 11.32 35.45 -17.07
CA SER A 243 12.71 35.21 -17.45
C SER A 243 12.84 33.85 -18.15
N PRO A 244 13.80 33.73 -19.07
CA PRO A 244 13.60 32.99 -20.29
C PRO A 244 14.10 31.55 -20.24
N ALA A 245 13.64 30.81 -21.24
CA ALA A 245 14.05 29.47 -21.62
C ALA A 245 15.57 29.27 -21.60
N SER A 246 15.99 28.14 -21.06
CA SER A 246 17.25 27.49 -21.43
C SER A 246 16.92 26.07 -21.87
N GLU A 247 17.11 25.83 -23.16
CA GLU A 247 17.17 24.51 -23.78
C GLU A 247 18.63 24.29 -24.27
N PRO A 248 18.98 23.11 -24.81
CA PRO A 248 19.81 22.11 -24.17
C PRO A 248 21.27 22.13 -24.67
N ALA A 249 22.20 21.57 -23.88
CA ALA A 249 23.57 21.33 -24.32
C ALA A 249 24.09 19.95 -23.88
N ALA A 250 24.12 19.02 -24.84
CA ALA A 250 25.21 18.06 -25.05
C ALA A 250 25.92 18.52 -26.35
N PRO A 251 27.23 18.31 -26.60
CA PRO A 251 27.86 16.97 -26.62
C PRO A 251 29.35 16.91 -26.21
N SER A 252 29.87 15.71 -25.96
CA SER A 252 31.05 15.18 -26.68
C SER A 252 31.46 13.80 -26.17
N ALA A 253 31.75 12.96 -27.16
CA ALA A 253 32.28 11.61 -27.05
C ALA A 253 33.82 11.62 -27.01
N SER A 254 34.38 10.40 -26.90
CA SER A 254 35.80 9.98 -26.88
C SER A 254 36.38 9.96 -25.45
N VAL A 255 36.77 8.81 -24.91
CA VAL A 255 37.85 7.96 -25.42
C VAL A 255 37.48 6.47 -25.45
N ARG A 256 37.79 5.87 -26.60
CA ARG A 256 37.87 4.44 -26.93
C ARG A 256 39.32 3.99 -26.69
N GLN A 257 39.54 2.68 -26.57
CA GLN A 257 40.82 1.94 -26.54
C GLN A 257 41.45 1.75 -25.14
N ALA A 258 41.95 0.56 -24.76
CA ALA A 258 42.20 -0.67 -25.52
C ALA A 258 42.54 -1.83 -24.57
N ARG A 259 42.34 -3.07 -25.08
CA ARG A 259 43.12 -4.32 -24.84
C ARG A 259 43.11 -4.88 -23.41
N ASP A 260 43.14 -6.18 -23.14
CA ASP A 260 43.51 -7.40 -23.87
C ASP A 260 42.83 -8.58 -23.14
N SER A 261 42.10 -9.48 -23.80
CA SER A 261 42.57 -10.80 -24.23
C SER A 261 43.26 -11.68 -23.16
N SER A 262 42.53 -12.68 -22.64
CA SER A 262 42.96 -14.08 -22.45
C SER A 262 41.77 -14.83 -21.83
N ARG A 263 41.06 -15.71 -22.53
CA ARG A 263 41.41 -17.06 -23.02
C ARG A 263 41.68 -18.05 -21.88
N SER A 264 41.01 -19.20 -22.00
CA SER A 264 41.35 -20.52 -21.40
C SER A 264 40.89 -20.72 -19.95
N THR A 265 40.31 -21.83 -19.50
CA THR A 265 39.90 -23.13 -20.05
C THR A 265 39.19 -23.86 -18.89
N ALA A 266 38.12 -24.62 -19.18
CA ALA A 266 37.62 -25.71 -18.32
C ALA A 266 38.73 -26.80 -18.14
N PRO A 267 38.66 -27.80 -17.23
CA PRO A 267 37.46 -28.52 -16.74
C PRO A 267 37.46 -29.05 -15.27
N LEU A 268 36.29 -29.56 -14.85
CA LEU A 268 36.03 -30.55 -13.75
C LEU A 268 36.40 -31.99 -14.22
N PRO A 269 36.25 -33.10 -13.43
CA PRO A 269 36.42 -33.42 -11.99
C PRO A 269 37.35 -34.68 -11.83
N PRO A 270 37.38 -35.51 -10.74
CA PRO A 270 36.31 -36.46 -10.30
C PRO A 270 36.08 -36.48 -8.75
N GLN A 271 34.87 -36.67 -8.20
CA GLN A 271 34.17 -37.95 -7.89
C GLN A 271 35.07 -39.01 -7.23
N GLU A 272 35.08 -39.05 -5.89
CA GLU A 272 35.49 -40.22 -5.11
C GLU A 272 34.28 -40.83 -4.40
N ASP A 273 34.15 -42.12 -4.68
CA ASP A 273 33.20 -43.11 -4.22
C ASP A 273 33.59 -43.55 -2.79
N MET A 274 32.65 -43.59 -1.85
CA MET A 274 32.90 -44.22 -0.55
C MET A 274 31.67 -44.99 -0.09
N SER A 275 31.57 -46.21 -0.65
CA SER A 275 30.90 -47.34 -0.04
C SER A 275 31.51 -47.68 1.33
N ARG A 276 30.71 -47.67 2.39
CA ARG A 276 30.70 -48.64 3.50
C ARG A 276 29.53 -48.37 4.44
#